data_AF-A0A1Q7ZUG5-F1
#
_entry.id   AF-A0A1Q7ZUG5-F1
#
_cell.length_a   1.000
_cell.length_b   1.000
_cell.length_c   1.000
_cell.angle_alpha   90.00
_cell.angle_beta   90.00
_cell.angle_gamma   90.00
#
_symmetry.space_group_name_H-M   'P 1'
#
loop_
_entity.id
_entity.type
_entity.pdbx_description
1 polymer ?
#
loop_
_entity_poly.entity_id
_entity_poly.type
_entity_poly.pdbx_seq_one_letter_code
_entity_poly.pdbx_strand_id
1 'polypeptide(L)' 'MWKNSRWQGLSELIRDLVRQMLRLQWDDATIVFHLKSAKIRNAQKILDSVLDEAKKEAIARLSPRNRYIHS' A
#
# COMPACT_ATOMS: atom_id res chain seq x y z
N MET A 1 -5.09 1.30 -26.48
CA MET A 1 -4.16 1.02 -25.36
C MET A 1 -4.59 -0.29 -24.69
N TRP A 2 -3.93 -1.41 -25.00
CA TRP A 2 -4.20 -2.67 -24.31
C TRP A 2 -3.53 -2.61 -22.94
N LYS A 3 -4.28 -2.24 -21.89
CA LYS A 3 -3.81 -2.40 -20.51
C LYS A 3 -3.70 -3.90 -20.25
N ASN A 4 -2.49 -4.33 -19.92
CA ASN A 4 -2.18 -5.74 -19.71
C ASN A 4 -2.73 -6.18 -18.34
N SER A 5 -4.02 -6.52 -18.28
CA SER A 5 -4.82 -6.70 -17.04
C SER A 5 -4.21 -7.70 -16.04
N ARG A 6 -3.47 -8.70 -16.54
CA ARG A 6 -2.80 -9.71 -15.69
C ARG A 6 -1.72 -9.10 -14.78
N TRP A 7 -0.95 -8.14 -15.29
CA TRP A 7 0.13 -7.50 -14.51
C TRP A 7 -0.42 -6.49 -13.51
N GLN A 8 -1.55 -5.85 -13.82
CA GLN A 8 -2.28 -5.01 -12.87
C GLN A 8 -2.83 -5.85 -11.71
N GLY A 9 -3.47 -6.98 -11.99
CA GLY A 9 -3.99 -7.87 -10.95
C GLY A 9 -2.90 -8.43 -10.02
N LEU A 10 -1.75 -8.83 -10.57
CA LEU A 10 -0.63 -9.29 -9.74
C LEU A 10 -0.06 -8.18 -8.85
N SER A 11 0.01 -6.95 -9.37
CA SER A 11 0.48 -5.81 -8.58
C SER A 11 -0.46 -5.47 -7.43
N GLU A 12 -1.78 -5.60 -7.61
CA GLU A 12 -2.75 -5.37 -6.54
C GLU A 12 -2.68 -6.46 -5.47
N LEU A 13 -2.57 -7.73 -5.87
CA LEU A 13 -2.39 -8.85 -4.93
C LEU A 13 -1.16 -8.66 -4.03
N ILE A 14 -0.02 -8.25 -4.61
CA ILE A 14 1.20 -8.00 -3.83
C ILE A 14 0.99 -6.80 -2.87
N ARG A 15 0.31 -5.73 -3.31
CA ARG A 15 0.00 -4.58 -2.46
C ARG A 15 -0.89 -4.98 -1.29
N ASP A 16 -1.91 -5.79 -1.51
CA ASP A 16 -2.80 -6.27 -0.46
C ASP A 16 -2.10 -7.20 0.53
N LEU A 17 -1.16 -8.03 0.05
CA LEU A 17 -0.30 -8.82 0.92
C LEU A 17 0.55 -7.91 1.83
N VAL A 18 1.19 -6.89 1.27
CA VAL A 18 1.99 -5.93 2.06
C VAL A 18 1.14 -5.21 3.10
N ARG A 19 -0.09 -4.79 2.74
CA ARG A 19 -1.03 -4.21 3.71
C ARG A 19 -1.36 -5.16 4.85
N GLN A 20 -1.54 -6.46 4.57
CA GLN A 20 -1.80 -7.47 5.61
C GLN A 20 -0.58 -7.66 6.52
N MET A 21 0.63 -7.72 5.96
CA MET A 21 1.86 -7.84 6.75
C MET A 21 2.05 -6.64 7.69
N LEU A 22 1.79 -5.42 7.20
CA LEU A 22 1.79 -4.21 8.03
C LEU A 22 0.75 -4.26 9.15
N ARG A 23 -0.46 -4.77 8.88
CA ARG A 23 -1.50 -4.97 9.91
C ARG A 23 -1.10 -6.00 10.96
N LEU A 24 -0.30 -6.99 10.57
CA LEU A 24 0.30 -7.98 11.47
C LEU A 24 1.57 -7.46 12.17
N GLN A 25 1.88 -6.17 12.04
CA GLN A 25 3.01 -5.50 12.69
C GLN A 25 4.38 -6.03 12.26
N TRP A 26 4.48 -6.57 11.05
CA TRP A 26 5.79 -6.90 10.49
C TRP A 26 6.57 -5.60 10.24
N ASP A 27 7.86 -5.60 10.57
CA ASP A 27 8.72 -4.47 10.27
C ASP A 27 9.04 -4.39 8.76
N ASP A 28 9.39 -3.18 8.32
CA ASP A 28 9.67 -2.87 6.93
C ASP A 28 10.79 -3.75 6.33
N ALA A 29 11.83 -4.06 7.11
CA ALA A 29 12.95 -4.85 6.62
C ALA A 29 12.55 -6.31 6.38
N THR A 30 11.76 -6.89 7.29
CA THR A 30 11.20 -8.24 7.13
C THR A 30 10.26 -8.29 5.92
N ILE A 31 9.37 -7.32 5.74
CA ILE A 31 8.50 -7.26 4.55
C ILE A 31 9.32 -7.24 3.26
N VAL A 32 10.30 -6.34 3.16
CA VAL A 32 11.16 -6.21 1.98
C VAL A 32 11.96 -7.50 1.74
N PHE A 33 12.47 -8.14 2.79
CA PHE A 33 13.20 -9.41 2.71
C PHE A 33 12.34 -10.51 2.08
N HIS A 34 11.10 -10.67 2.54
CA HIS A 34 10.20 -11.69 2.01
C HIS A 34 9.77 -11.40 0.56
N LEU A 35 9.51 -10.14 0.20
CA LEU A 35 9.20 -9.77 -1.18
C LEU A 35 10.38 -10.04 -2.12
N LYS A 36 11.61 -9.70 -1.71
CA LYS A 36 12.83 -10.01 -2.48
C LYS A 36 13.05 -11.51 -2.63
N SER A 37 12.81 -12.29 -1.57
CA SER A 37 12.87 -13.75 -1.58
C SER A 37 11.86 -14.36 -2.57
N ALA A 38 10.70 -13.73 -2.74
CA ALA A 38 9.71 -14.06 -3.76
C ALA A 38 10.06 -13.53 -5.18
N LYS A 39 11.29 -13.06 -5.39
CA LYS A 39 11.80 -12.49 -6.66
C LYS A 39 11.10 -11.21 -7.13
N ILE A 40 10.46 -10.48 -6.22
CA ILE A 40 9.83 -9.17 -6.50
C ILE A 40 10.91 -8.08 -6.41
N ARG A 41 11.47 -7.70 -7.56
CA ARG A 41 12.62 -6.78 -7.63
C ARG A 41 12.32 -5.37 -7.14
N ASN A 42 11.07 -4.92 -7.25
CA ASN A 42 10.61 -3.59 -6.85
C ASN A 42 10.02 -3.56 -5.42
N ALA A 43 10.39 -4.52 -4.56
CA ALA A 43 9.89 -4.65 -3.18
C ALA A 43 9.84 -3.33 -2.40
N GLN A 44 10.94 -2.57 -2.36
CA GLN A 44 11.00 -1.29 -1.65
C GLN A 44 9.95 -0.30 -2.16
N LYS A 45 9.88 -0.13 -3.49
CA LYS A 45 8.92 0.78 -4.12
C LYS A 45 7.47 0.40 -3.83
N ILE A 46 7.19 -0.90 -3.72
CA ILE A 46 5.85 -1.39 -3.37
C ILE A 46 5.53 -1.03 -1.92
N LEU A 47 6.44 -1.31 -0.99
CA LEU A 47 6.26 -0.96 0.42
C LEU A 47 6.06 0.56 0.59
N ASP A 48 6.92 1.37 -0.01
CA ASP A 48 6.85 2.83 0.07
C ASP A 48 5.50 3.35 -0.45
N SER A 49 5.02 2.81 -1.57
CA SER A 49 3.71 3.19 -2.13
C SER A 49 2.55 2.81 -1.21
N VAL A 50 2.60 1.64 -0.57
CA VAL A 50 1.55 1.20 0.36
C VAL A 50 1.55 2.06 1.63
N LEU A 51 2.73 2.41 2.15
CA LEU A 51 2.86 3.28 3.31
C LEU A 51 2.38 4.71 3.01
N ASP A 52 2.67 5.25 1.84
CA ASP A 52 2.17 6.56 1.41
C ASP A 52 0.63 6.59 1.29
N GLU A 53 0.05 5.54 0.70
CA GLU A 53 -1.41 5.37 0.64
C GLU A 53 -2.03 5.29 2.05
N ALA A 54 -1.46 4.47 2.93
CA ALA A 54 -1.93 4.32 4.31
C ALA A 54 -1.83 5.64 5.10
N LYS A 55 -0.76 6.43 4.89
CA LYS A 55 -0.60 7.77 5.48
C LYS A 55 -1.69 8.71 4.97
N LYS A 56 -1.94 8.75 3.67
CA LYS A 56 -3.02 9.57 3.07
C LYS A 56 -4.39 9.19 3.62
N GLU A 57 -4.69 7.91 3.75
CA GLU A 57 -5.94 7.43 4.36
C GLU A 57 -6.05 7.85 5.83
N ALA A 58 -4.98 7.71 6.62
CA ALA A 58 -4.98 8.11 8.02
C ALA A 58 -5.20 9.62 8.16
N ILE A 59 -4.51 10.44 7.35
CA ILE A 59 -4.72 11.90 7.31
C ILE A 59 -6.15 12.22 6.91
N ALA A 60 -6.71 11.57 5.89
CA ALA A 60 -8.09 11.80 5.46
C ALA A 60 -9.12 11.45 6.55
N ARG A 61 -8.85 10.42 7.37
CA ARG A 61 -9.69 10.05 8.53
C ARG A 61 -9.56 11.04 9.68
N LEU A 62 -8.37 11.59 9.90
CA LEU A 62 -8.09 12.57 10.96
C LEU A 62 -8.50 14.00 10.58
N SER A 63 -8.64 14.28 9.28
CA SER A 63 -9.09 15.59 8.81
C SER A 63 -10.51 15.83 9.33
N PRO A 64 -10.73 16.88 10.16
CA PRO A 64 -12.03 17.17 10.69
C PRO A 64 -12.98 17.38 9.52
N ARG A 65 -14.13 16.74 9.63
CA ARG A 65 -15.30 16.88 8.77
C ARG A 65 -15.56 18.36 8.49
N ASN A 66 -15.01 18.92 7.40
CA ASN A 66 -15.25 20.29 6.93
C ASN A 66 -16.65 20.40 6.27
N ARG A 67 -17.65 19.77 6.89
CA ARG A 67 -19.07 19.87 6.55
C ARG A 67 -19.74 20.45 7.79
N TYR A 68 -20.57 21.48 7.62
CA TYR A 68 -21.03 22.46 8.62
C TYR A 68 -19.91 23.47 8.89
N ILE A 69 -19.96 24.75 8.49
CA ILE A 69 -21.08 25.71 8.47
C ILE A 69 -20.79 26.78 7.39
N HIS A 70 -21.66 26.89 6.39
CA HIS A 70 -22.12 28.17 5.87
C HIS A 70 -23.58 27.97 5.45
N SER A 71 -24.44 28.13 6.48
CA SER A 71 -25.79 28.67 6.36
C SER A 71 -25.78 30.00 5.62
#